data_AF-A0A3B9G664-F1
#
_entry.id   AF-A0A3B9G664-F1
#
_cell.length_a   1.000
_cell.length_b   1.000
_cell.length_c   1.000
_cell.angle_alpha   90.00
_cell.angle_beta   90.00
_cell.angle_gamma   90.00
#
_symmetry.space_group_name_H-M   'P 1'
#
loop_
_entity.id
_entity.type
_entity.pdbx_description
1 polymer ?
#
loop_
_entity_poly.entity_id
_entity_poly.type
_entity_poly.pdbx_seq_one_letter_code
_entity_poly.pdbx_strand_id
1 'polypeptide(L)'
;EVMVSIVCLEYSYTQAPRNMKSLIMAIFLLSVSFGNQITEFVNSVIQVDDPVIAFAEELKDGEHSHPGFDGTVGNEDDIIITRKEGKTSKRQLPDQEKIDHAASLITVWAEENDLTLPTTEEAKPLLSGLTDRWGSEITYTRLASRTARLASDGPDKESGTKWDIGFIMEAPDKALPAGEKSTKKTWLEKRREFLGVAEETEESDSLITKTAYTGGQPKLEGPAYYWFFTSLMLGAAILFVPYAIFSKEKSHLQS
;
A
#
# COMPACT_ATOMS: atom_id res chain seq x y z
N GLU A 1 -17.18 1.09 8.87
CA GLU A 1 -18.49 1.50 8.31
C GLU A 1 -19.57 0.44 8.40
N VAL A 2 -19.35 -0.77 7.90
CA VAL A 2 -20.42 -1.79 7.72
C VAL A 2 -21.24 -2.08 9.00
N MET A 3 -20.61 -2.21 10.17
CA MET A 3 -21.35 -2.49 11.42
C MET A 3 -22.19 -1.30 11.93
N VAL A 4 -21.75 -0.06 11.67
CA VAL A 4 -22.48 1.14 12.12
C VAL A 4 -23.60 1.49 11.14
N SER A 5 -23.37 1.30 9.83
CA SER A 5 -24.37 1.58 8.80
C SER A 5 -25.61 0.69 8.91
N ILE A 6 -25.46 -0.56 9.36
CA ILE A 6 -26.59 -1.50 9.51
C ILE A 6 -27.57 -1.01 10.58
N VAL A 7 -27.07 -0.60 11.75
CA VAL A 7 -27.91 -0.11 12.86
C VAL A 7 -28.59 1.21 12.49
N CYS A 8 -27.86 2.12 11.83
CA CYS A 8 -28.44 3.39 11.36
C CYS A 8 -29.47 3.19 10.24
N LEU A 9 -29.28 2.21 9.36
CA LEU A 9 -30.24 1.84 8.31
C LEU A 9 -31.52 1.26 8.92
N GLU A 10 -31.39 0.38 9.92
CA GLU A 10 -32.52 -0.19 10.65
C GLU A 10 -33.32 0.89 11.37
N TYR A 11 -32.64 1.82 12.04
CA TYR A 11 -33.28 2.98 12.66
C TYR A 11 -33.98 3.88 11.64
N SER A 12 -33.30 4.22 10.54
CA SER A 12 -33.86 5.06 9.46
C SER A 12 -35.11 4.43 8.84
N TYR A 13 -35.12 3.11 8.68
CA TYR A 13 -36.26 2.37 8.12
C TYR A 13 -37.43 2.23 9.10
N THR A 14 -37.15 2.01 10.39
CA THR A 14 -38.17 1.85 11.42
C THR A 14 -38.87 3.16 11.76
N GLN A 15 -38.14 4.28 11.76
CA GLN A 15 -38.68 5.62 12.04
C GLN A 15 -39.28 6.32 10.80
N ALA A 16 -39.07 5.78 9.60
CA ALA A 16 -39.59 6.37 8.37
C ALA A 16 -41.14 6.28 8.27
N PRO A 17 -41.83 7.36 7.85
CA PRO A 17 -43.25 7.33 7.54
C PRO A 17 -43.57 6.25 6.51
N ARG A 18 -44.72 5.56 6.66
CA ARG A 18 -45.10 4.38 5.84
C ARG A 18 -44.96 4.58 4.33
N ASN A 19 -45.27 5.77 3.82
CA ASN A 19 -45.24 6.07 2.39
C ASN A 19 -43.86 6.53 1.88
N MET A 20 -42.91 6.85 2.78
CA MET A 20 -41.60 7.42 2.46
C MET A 20 -40.43 6.50 2.80
N LYS A 21 -40.69 5.27 3.24
CA LYS A 21 -39.65 4.31 3.66
C LYS A 21 -38.56 4.11 2.61
N SER A 22 -38.97 3.92 1.35
CA SER A 22 -38.03 3.75 0.23
C SER A 22 -37.21 5.01 -0.03
N LEU A 23 -37.81 6.21 0.09
CA LEU A 23 -37.12 7.48 -0.13
C LEU A 23 -36.08 7.75 0.97
N ILE A 24 -36.44 7.59 2.23
CA ILE A 24 -35.53 7.81 3.37
C ILE A 24 -34.36 6.81 3.31
N MET A 25 -34.65 5.55 2.97
CA MET A 25 -33.60 4.55 2.75
C MET A 25 -32.69 4.91 1.58
N ALA A 26 -33.23 5.40 0.46
CA ALA A 26 -32.45 5.83 -0.69
C ALA A 26 -31.52 7.01 -0.35
N ILE A 27 -32.01 8.00 0.41
CA ILE A 27 -31.20 9.14 0.86
C ILE A 27 -30.07 8.68 1.80
N PHE A 28 -30.35 7.74 2.70
CA PHE A 28 -29.32 7.15 3.56
C PHE A 28 -28.24 6.43 2.75
N LEU A 29 -28.63 5.57 1.80
CA LEU A 29 -27.67 4.87 0.93
C LEU A 29 -26.88 5.84 0.04
N LEU A 30 -27.50 6.93 -0.41
CA LEU A 30 -26.81 8.00 -1.13
C LEU A 30 -25.74 8.67 -0.25
N SER A 31 -26.04 8.94 1.03
CA SER A 31 -25.06 9.46 1.98
C SER A 31 -23.89 8.49 2.18
N VAL A 32 -24.15 7.18 2.26
CA VAL A 32 -23.09 6.16 2.38
C VAL A 32 -22.24 6.12 1.10
N SER A 33 -22.88 6.16 -0.07
CA SER A 33 -22.17 6.21 -1.36
C SER A 33 -21.29 7.45 -1.48
N PHE A 34 -21.77 8.60 -1.02
CA PHE A 34 -21.00 9.84 -1.03
C PHE A 34 -19.81 9.78 -0.05
N GLY A 35 -19.99 9.18 1.13
CA GLY A 35 -18.89 8.90 2.06
C GLY A 35 -17.79 8.05 1.41
N ASN A 36 -18.16 6.96 0.74
CA ASN A 36 -17.22 6.12 0.01
C ASN A 36 -16.51 6.85 -1.13
N GLN A 37 -17.20 7.76 -1.82
CA GLN A 37 -16.58 8.56 -2.88
C GLN A 37 -15.53 9.53 -2.33
N ILE A 38 -15.75 10.10 -1.13
CA ILE A 38 -14.75 10.92 -0.44
C ILE A 38 -13.55 10.07 -0.04
N THR A 39 -13.76 8.86 0.50
CA THR A 39 -12.64 8.00 0.90
C THR A 39 -11.80 7.55 -0.29
N GLU A 40 -12.43 7.23 -1.43
CA GLU A 40 -11.74 6.94 -2.70
C GLU A 40 -10.92 8.14 -3.19
N PHE A 41 -11.51 9.35 -3.18
CA PHE A 41 -10.80 10.56 -3.58
C PHE A 41 -9.60 10.86 -2.67
N VAL A 42 -9.75 10.71 -1.37
CA VAL A 42 -8.63 10.87 -0.44
C VAL A 42 -7.57 9.81 -0.70
N ASN A 43 -7.98 8.56 -0.95
CA ASN A 43 -7.06 7.47 -1.24
C ASN A 43 -6.26 7.71 -2.52
N SER A 44 -6.88 8.19 -3.60
CA SER A 44 -6.18 8.51 -4.85
C SER A 44 -5.20 9.68 -4.72
N VAL A 45 -5.45 10.62 -3.80
CA VAL A 45 -4.51 11.73 -3.51
C VAL A 45 -3.30 11.25 -2.70
N ILE A 46 -3.46 10.22 -1.87
CA ILE A 46 -2.43 9.74 -0.93
C ILE A 46 -1.58 8.62 -1.52
N GLN A 47 -2.11 7.81 -2.44
CA GLN A 47 -1.36 6.73 -3.06
C GLN A 47 -0.50 7.25 -4.20
N VAL A 48 0.74 6.76 -4.28
CA VAL A 48 1.57 6.92 -5.47
C VAL A 48 1.10 5.91 -6.52
N ASP A 49 0.98 6.34 -7.78
CA ASP A 49 0.62 5.45 -8.88
C ASP A 49 1.68 4.35 -9.05
N ASP A 50 1.24 3.10 -9.25
CA ASP A 50 2.12 2.01 -9.69
C ASP A 50 2.04 1.91 -11.23
N PRO A 51 3.11 2.29 -11.96
CA PRO A 51 3.10 2.28 -13.42
C PRO A 51 3.03 0.84 -13.98
N VAL A 52 3.51 -0.14 -13.22
CA VAL A 52 3.49 -1.55 -13.60
C VAL A 52 2.09 -2.14 -13.47
N ILE A 53 1.30 -1.76 -12.47
CA ILE A 53 -0.08 -2.26 -12.36
C ILE A 53 -0.95 -1.71 -13.50
N ALA A 54 -0.88 -0.40 -13.76
CA ALA A 54 -1.63 0.23 -14.85
C ALA A 54 -1.26 -0.38 -16.22
N PHE A 55 0.02 -0.62 -16.46
CA PHE A 55 0.48 -1.27 -17.68
C PHE A 55 0.11 -2.77 -17.72
N ALA A 56 0.18 -3.47 -16.59
CA ALA A 56 -0.16 -4.90 -16.51
C ALA A 56 -1.63 -5.19 -16.77
N GLU A 57 -2.56 -4.27 -16.44
CA GLU A 57 -3.99 -4.48 -16.70
C GLU A 57 -4.31 -4.63 -18.19
N GLU A 58 -3.58 -3.94 -19.07
CA GLU A 58 -3.82 -3.94 -20.52
C GLU A 58 -3.13 -5.10 -21.27
N LEU A 59 -2.24 -5.84 -20.61
CA LEU A 59 -1.36 -6.83 -21.25
C LEU A 59 -1.90 -8.26 -21.19
N LYS A 60 -1.64 -9.05 -22.24
CA LYS A 60 -1.92 -10.51 -22.22
C LYS A 60 -0.87 -11.25 -21.39
N ASP A 61 -1.14 -12.49 -20.98
CA ASP A 61 -0.14 -13.32 -20.29
C ASP A 61 1.14 -13.47 -21.14
N GLY A 62 2.31 -13.31 -20.51
CA GLY A 62 3.60 -13.21 -21.18
C GLY A 62 4.61 -12.32 -20.46
N GLU A 63 5.82 -12.24 -21.01
CA GLU A 63 6.87 -11.33 -20.58
C GLU A 63 6.75 -10.02 -21.37
N HIS A 64 6.61 -8.91 -20.66
CA HIS A 64 6.46 -7.59 -21.26
C HIS A 64 7.44 -6.62 -20.62
N SER A 65 8.08 -5.81 -21.45
CA SER A 65 8.95 -4.74 -20.99
C SER A 65 8.16 -3.46 -20.85
N HIS A 66 8.16 -2.88 -19.65
CA HIS A 66 7.69 -1.52 -19.46
C HIS A 66 8.83 -0.55 -19.85
N PRO A 67 8.57 0.45 -20.72
CA PRO A 67 9.58 1.36 -21.27
C PRO A 67 10.18 2.36 -20.26
N GLY A 68 10.12 2.05 -18.95
CA GLY A 68 10.68 2.89 -17.89
C GLY A 68 10.24 4.36 -17.93
N PHE A 69 11.10 5.23 -17.43
CA PHE A 69 10.92 6.68 -17.38
C PHE A 69 11.09 7.34 -18.77
N ASP A 70 11.94 6.76 -19.62
CA ASP A 70 12.34 7.34 -20.90
C ASP A 70 11.34 7.13 -22.05
N GLY A 71 10.38 6.21 -21.87
CA GLY A 71 9.32 5.95 -22.85
C GLY A 71 9.78 5.16 -24.07
N THR A 72 10.98 4.56 -24.03
CA THR A 72 11.55 3.75 -25.11
C THR A 72 11.90 2.34 -24.64
N VAL A 73 11.33 1.33 -25.32
CA VAL A 73 11.61 -0.09 -25.02
C VAL A 73 13.00 -0.47 -25.53
N GLY A 74 13.77 -1.18 -24.72
CA GLY A 74 15.11 -1.69 -25.01
C GLY A 74 16.23 -0.95 -24.31
N ASN A 75 15.89 -0.04 -23.39
CA ASN A 75 16.88 0.66 -22.57
C ASN A 75 17.10 -0.06 -21.24
N GLU A 76 18.21 0.27 -20.60
CA GLU A 76 18.63 -0.31 -19.33
C GLU A 76 17.75 0.13 -18.13
N ASP A 77 16.68 0.90 -18.36
CA ASP A 77 15.64 1.32 -17.37
C ASP A 77 14.33 0.51 -17.50
N ASP A 78 14.32 -0.48 -18.40
CA ASP A 78 13.14 -1.30 -18.65
C ASP A 78 12.80 -2.19 -17.44
N ILE A 79 11.54 -2.13 -17.02
CA ILE A 79 11.02 -3.02 -15.98
C ILE A 79 10.41 -4.24 -16.67
N ILE A 80 11.02 -5.40 -16.48
CA ILE A 80 10.53 -6.65 -17.09
C ILE A 80 9.46 -7.23 -16.17
N ILE A 81 8.26 -7.40 -16.74
CA ILE A 81 7.08 -7.90 -16.05
C ILE A 81 6.74 -9.27 -16.63
N THR A 82 6.78 -10.30 -15.81
CA THR A 82 6.30 -11.63 -16.21
C THR A 82 4.91 -11.86 -15.64
N ARG A 83 3.91 -11.96 -16.53
CA ARG A 83 2.51 -12.23 -16.17
C ARG A 83 2.16 -13.71 -16.40
N LYS A 84 1.62 -14.37 -15.38
CA LYS A 84 1.07 -15.73 -15.45
C LYS A 84 -0.35 -15.72 -14.88
N GLU A 85 -1.31 -16.27 -15.63
CA GLU A 85 -2.72 -16.42 -15.21
C GLU A 85 -3.40 -15.11 -14.75
N GLY A 86 -3.15 -14.01 -15.46
CA GLY A 86 -3.78 -12.72 -15.13
C GLY A 86 -3.17 -12.00 -13.92
N LYS A 87 -2.09 -12.50 -13.32
CA LYS A 87 -1.37 -11.82 -12.21
C LYS A 87 0.12 -11.61 -12.54
N THR A 88 0.67 -10.53 -12.00
CA THR A 88 2.11 -10.23 -12.08
C THR A 88 2.86 -11.17 -11.15
N SER A 89 3.57 -12.15 -11.71
CA SER A 89 4.28 -13.18 -10.94
C SER A 89 5.69 -12.76 -10.59
N LYS A 90 6.36 -12.02 -11.48
CA LYS A 90 7.72 -11.53 -11.27
C LYS A 90 7.90 -10.15 -11.86
N ARG A 91 8.60 -9.29 -11.13
CA ARG A 91 8.99 -7.93 -11.53
C ARG A 91 10.51 -7.87 -11.41
N GLN A 92 11.22 -7.78 -12.53
CA GLN A 92 12.66 -7.56 -12.54
C GLN A 92 12.92 -6.06 -12.59
N LEU A 93 13.63 -5.56 -11.59
CA LEU A 93 13.93 -4.14 -11.45
C LEU A 93 15.18 -3.77 -12.25
N PRO A 94 15.26 -2.54 -12.78
CA PRO A 94 16.53 -2.01 -13.26
C PRO A 94 17.52 -1.90 -12.09
N ASP A 95 18.81 -2.18 -12.35
CA ASP A 95 19.89 -2.14 -11.33
C ASP A 95 19.68 -3.06 -10.11
N GLN A 96 18.99 -4.20 -10.31
CA GLN A 96 18.66 -5.15 -9.25
C GLN A 96 19.88 -5.58 -8.41
N GLU A 97 21.05 -5.72 -9.04
CA GLU A 97 22.28 -6.17 -8.37
C GLU A 97 22.67 -5.29 -7.17
N LYS A 98 22.54 -3.97 -7.29
CA LYS A 98 22.89 -3.05 -6.20
C LYS A 98 21.87 -3.06 -5.08
N ILE A 99 20.59 -3.17 -5.43
CA ILE A 99 19.50 -3.26 -4.46
C ILE A 99 19.57 -4.60 -3.72
N ASP A 100 19.92 -5.68 -4.43
CA ASP A 100 20.16 -7.00 -3.83
C ASP A 100 21.36 -6.99 -2.89
N HIS A 101 22.43 -6.26 -3.23
CA HIS A 101 23.58 -6.04 -2.35
C HIS A 101 23.19 -5.28 -1.08
N ALA A 102 22.40 -4.20 -1.19
CA ALA A 102 21.87 -3.51 -0.01
C ALA A 102 20.96 -4.43 0.83
N ALA A 103 20.10 -5.22 0.19
CA ALA A 103 19.23 -6.16 0.87
C ALA A 103 20.02 -7.26 1.59
N SER A 104 21.13 -7.74 1.00
CA SER A 104 21.98 -8.76 1.62
C SER A 104 22.71 -8.22 2.86
N LEU A 105 23.21 -6.98 2.84
CA LEU A 105 23.79 -6.33 4.02
C LEU A 105 22.79 -6.28 5.19
N ILE A 106 21.54 -5.90 4.90
CA ILE A 106 20.48 -5.88 5.93
C ILE A 106 20.13 -7.30 6.39
N THR A 107 20.15 -8.28 5.48
CA THR A 107 19.90 -9.70 5.82
C THR A 107 20.97 -10.22 6.78
N VAL A 108 22.25 -9.97 6.49
CA VAL A 108 23.39 -10.35 7.35
C VAL A 108 23.28 -9.70 8.72
N TRP A 109 22.97 -8.39 8.78
CA TRP A 109 22.75 -7.71 10.06
C TRP A 109 21.58 -8.32 10.84
N ALA A 110 20.48 -8.66 10.16
CA ALA A 110 19.32 -9.25 10.79
C ALA A 110 19.62 -10.65 11.36
N GLU A 111 20.41 -11.46 10.66
CA GLU A 111 20.86 -12.78 11.14
C GLU A 111 21.72 -12.68 12.41
N GLU A 112 22.56 -11.66 12.52
CA GLU A 112 23.34 -11.38 13.72
C GLU A 112 22.49 -10.91 14.91
N ASN A 113 21.31 -10.32 14.64
CA ASN A 113 20.42 -9.71 15.63
C ASN A 113 19.09 -10.48 15.78
N ASP A 114 19.15 -11.81 15.90
CA ASP A 114 17.99 -12.69 16.14
C ASP A 114 16.86 -12.56 15.10
N LEU A 115 17.19 -12.38 13.82
CA LEU A 115 16.25 -12.19 12.70
C LEU A 115 15.34 -10.95 12.85
N THR A 116 15.81 -9.93 13.58
CA THR A 116 15.10 -8.65 13.71
C THR A 116 15.59 -7.66 12.66
N LEU A 117 14.69 -6.78 12.19
CA LEU A 117 15.04 -5.75 11.21
C LEU A 117 15.61 -4.50 11.91
N PRO A 118 16.68 -3.90 11.37
CA PRO A 118 17.32 -2.73 11.97
C PRO A 118 16.38 -1.53 11.99
N THR A 119 16.57 -0.64 12.95
CA THR A 119 15.92 0.67 12.91
C THR A 119 16.44 1.51 11.74
N THR A 120 15.68 2.51 11.31
CA THR A 120 16.10 3.43 10.25
C THR A 120 17.44 4.10 10.55
N GLU A 121 17.74 4.40 11.82
CA GLU A 121 19.01 5.02 12.22
C GLU A 121 20.20 4.04 12.22
N GLU A 122 19.96 2.77 12.59
CA GLU A 122 21.00 1.72 12.55
C GLU A 122 21.32 1.28 11.12
N ALA A 123 20.35 1.37 10.21
CA ALA A 123 20.54 1.00 8.81
C ALA A 123 21.31 2.05 8.00
N LYS A 124 21.19 3.34 8.34
CA LYS A 124 21.91 4.45 7.66
C LYS A 124 23.41 4.20 7.48
N PRO A 125 24.21 3.88 8.52
CA PRO A 125 25.64 3.63 8.35
C PRO A 125 25.96 2.34 7.58
N LEU A 126 25.05 1.37 7.55
CA LEU A 126 25.25 0.12 6.80
C LEU A 126 25.10 0.33 5.29
N LEU A 127 24.24 1.28 4.91
CA LEU A 127 23.92 1.60 3.52
C LEU A 127 24.68 2.83 3.01
N SER A 128 25.41 3.53 3.88
CA SER A 128 26.12 4.76 3.51
C SER A 128 27.12 4.48 2.39
N GLY A 129 26.94 5.16 1.25
CA GLY A 129 27.80 5.02 0.08
C GLY A 129 27.33 3.98 -0.96
N LEU A 130 26.23 3.27 -0.71
CA LEU A 130 25.56 2.52 -1.76
C LEU A 130 24.69 3.46 -2.60
N THR A 131 25.14 3.68 -3.84
CA THR A 131 24.43 4.49 -4.82
C THR A 131 23.85 3.62 -5.91
N ASP A 132 22.63 3.94 -6.31
CA ASP A 132 22.01 3.36 -7.48
C ASP A 132 22.74 3.77 -8.77
N ARG A 133 22.30 3.25 -9.90
CA ARG A 133 22.83 3.60 -11.21
C ARG A 133 22.66 5.08 -11.57
N TRP A 134 21.66 5.76 -11.00
CA TRP A 134 21.35 7.16 -11.27
C TRP A 134 22.06 8.15 -10.33
N GLY A 135 22.79 7.64 -9.34
CA GLY A 135 23.59 8.38 -8.37
C GLY A 135 22.86 8.76 -7.09
N SER A 136 21.65 8.24 -6.87
CA SER A 136 20.87 8.42 -5.65
C SER A 136 21.26 7.38 -4.62
N GLU A 137 21.22 7.74 -3.33
CA GLU A 137 21.56 6.82 -2.24
C GLU A 137 20.40 5.89 -1.94
N ILE A 138 20.67 4.61 -1.71
CA ILE A 138 19.63 3.65 -1.36
C ILE A 138 19.16 3.92 0.06
N THR A 139 17.87 4.20 0.20
CA THR A 139 17.25 4.52 1.49
C THR A 139 16.60 3.28 2.11
N TYR A 140 16.71 3.17 3.42
CA TYR A 140 16.02 2.14 4.20
C TYR A 140 15.04 2.80 5.16
N THR A 141 13.79 2.35 5.13
CA THR A 141 12.73 2.81 6.02
C THR A 141 12.06 1.63 6.69
N ARG A 142 12.11 1.58 8.02
CA ARG A 142 11.39 0.55 8.77
C ARG A 142 9.90 0.94 8.91
N LEU A 143 9.01 0.20 8.24
CA LEU A 143 7.55 0.44 8.26
C LEU A 143 6.88 -0.14 9.50
N ALA A 144 7.30 -1.34 9.90
CA ALA A 144 6.81 -2.05 11.08
C ALA A 144 7.97 -2.80 11.75
N SER A 145 7.72 -3.46 12.88
CA SER A 145 8.75 -4.27 13.56
C SER A 145 9.34 -5.39 12.69
N ARG A 146 8.58 -5.85 11.70
CA ARG A 146 8.87 -7.02 10.87
C ARG A 146 8.88 -6.72 9.38
N THR A 147 8.59 -5.48 9.01
CA THR A 147 8.49 -5.06 7.61
C THR A 147 9.32 -3.81 7.43
N ALA A 148 10.22 -3.86 6.46
CA ALA A 148 11.03 -2.71 6.08
C ALA A 148 11.01 -2.53 4.57
N ARG A 149 11.17 -1.29 4.15
CA ARG A 149 11.29 -0.89 2.76
C ARG A 149 12.73 -0.49 2.49
N LEU A 150 13.29 -1.09 1.45
CA LEU A 150 14.49 -0.62 0.79
C LEU A 150 14.04 0.08 -0.49
N ALA A 151 14.41 1.34 -0.67
CA ALA A 151 13.96 2.19 -1.77
C ALA A 151 15.13 2.89 -2.44
N SER A 152 15.07 2.96 -3.76
CA SER A 152 15.92 3.76 -4.62
C SER A 152 15.04 4.80 -5.29
N ASP A 153 15.49 6.05 -5.33
CA ASP A 153 14.77 7.16 -5.98
C ASP A 153 14.68 6.97 -7.50
N GLY A 154 15.41 5.99 -8.07
CA GLY A 154 15.29 5.64 -9.47
C GLY A 154 15.78 6.76 -10.41
N PRO A 155 15.29 6.80 -11.65
CA PRO A 155 15.77 7.73 -12.68
C PRO A 155 15.44 9.20 -12.42
N ASP A 156 14.37 9.50 -11.66
CA ASP A 156 13.92 10.88 -11.42
C ASP A 156 14.60 11.57 -10.24
N LYS A 157 15.29 10.81 -9.38
CA LYS A 157 16.04 11.29 -8.20
C LYS A 157 15.17 12.01 -7.16
N GLU A 158 13.86 11.79 -7.21
CA GLU A 158 12.93 12.34 -6.25
C GLU A 158 12.25 11.19 -5.51
N SER A 159 12.34 11.17 -4.19
CA SER A 159 11.66 10.13 -3.39
C SER A 159 10.15 10.33 -3.38
N GLY A 160 9.41 9.22 -3.34
CA GLY A 160 7.94 9.21 -3.23
C GLY A 160 7.25 9.36 -4.58
N THR A 161 7.90 8.96 -5.67
CA THR A 161 7.35 9.01 -7.02
C THR A 161 6.99 7.61 -7.51
N LYS A 162 6.33 7.57 -8.67
CA LYS A 162 5.98 6.32 -9.35
C LYS A 162 7.21 5.53 -9.84
N TRP A 163 8.39 6.15 -9.80
CA TRP A 163 9.65 5.60 -10.28
C TRP A 163 10.58 5.11 -9.16
N ASP A 164 10.17 5.31 -7.90
CA ASP A 164 10.82 4.65 -6.77
C ASP A 164 10.80 3.13 -6.98
N ILE A 165 11.97 2.51 -6.93
CA ILE A 165 12.12 1.06 -7.07
C ILE A 165 12.73 0.46 -5.83
N GLY A 166 12.39 -0.79 -5.51
CA GLY A 166 13.12 -1.51 -4.46
C GLY A 166 12.44 -2.77 -3.96
N PHE A 167 12.83 -3.18 -2.75
CA PHE A 167 12.32 -4.38 -2.09
C PHE A 167 11.59 -4.04 -0.80
N ILE A 168 10.46 -4.71 -0.58
CA ILE A 168 9.87 -4.84 0.75
C ILE A 168 10.43 -6.12 1.35
N MET A 169 11.07 -5.97 2.51
CA MET A 169 11.63 -7.06 3.29
C MET A 169 10.71 -7.39 4.45
N GLU A 170 10.34 -8.66 4.58
CA GLU A 170 9.53 -9.17 5.68
C GLU A 170 10.30 -10.22 6.47
N ALA A 171 10.51 -9.96 7.76
CA ALA A 171 11.17 -10.87 8.68
C ALA A 171 10.23 -12.02 9.11
N PRO A 172 10.72 -13.21 9.44
CA PRO A 172 9.91 -14.38 9.84
C PRO A 172 9.35 -14.25 11.26
N ASP A 173 8.17 -14.83 11.54
CA ASP A 173 7.50 -14.66 12.85
C ASP A 173 8.26 -15.35 13.97
N LYS A 174 8.73 -14.58 14.96
CA LYS A 174 9.47 -15.09 16.12
C LYS A 174 8.61 -15.96 17.04
N ALA A 175 7.27 -15.86 16.93
CA ALA A 175 6.34 -16.73 17.64
C ALA A 175 6.29 -18.17 17.06
N LEU A 176 6.85 -18.37 15.87
CA LEU A 176 7.09 -19.70 15.30
C LEU A 176 8.54 -20.10 15.59
N PRO A 177 8.82 -21.34 16.02
CA PRO A 177 10.19 -21.78 16.24
C PRO A 177 10.99 -21.66 14.94
N ALA A 178 12.20 -21.10 15.05
CA ALA A 178 13.13 -20.87 13.95
C ALA A 178 13.29 -22.15 13.12
N GLY A 179 12.79 -22.13 11.87
CA GLY A 179 12.90 -23.25 10.93
C GLY A 179 11.60 -23.99 10.58
N GLU A 180 10.47 -23.72 11.25
CA GLU A 180 9.17 -24.26 10.82
C GLU A 180 8.29 -23.13 10.27
N LYS A 181 8.16 -23.07 8.93
CA LYS A 181 7.01 -22.40 8.29
C LYS A 181 5.76 -22.95 8.98
N SER A 182 4.88 -22.08 9.48
CA SER A 182 3.65 -22.47 10.17
C SER A 182 2.99 -23.66 9.44
N THR A 183 3.05 -24.86 10.04
CA THR A 183 2.44 -26.07 9.47
C THR A 183 0.93 -25.90 9.31
N LYS A 184 0.35 -24.92 10.01
CA LYS A 184 -1.02 -24.49 9.82
C LYS A 184 -1.09 -23.48 8.68
N LYS A 185 -1.53 -23.98 7.51
CA LYS A 185 -1.96 -23.13 6.41
C LYS A 185 -3.05 -22.17 6.90
N THR A 186 -2.92 -20.89 6.57
CA THR A 186 -3.96 -19.89 6.86
C THR A 186 -5.25 -20.23 6.11
N TRP A 187 -6.41 -19.72 6.56
CA TRP A 187 -7.68 -19.94 5.84
C TRP A 187 -7.58 -19.50 4.37
N LEU A 188 -6.85 -18.42 4.11
CA LEU A 188 -6.65 -17.85 2.79
C LEU A 188 -5.78 -18.76 1.90
N GLU A 189 -4.67 -19.30 2.41
CA GLU A 189 -3.86 -20.31 1.70
C GLU A 189 -4.66 -21.56 1.35
N LYS A 190 -5.42 -22.10 2.31
CA LYS A 190 -6.32 -23.24 2.07
C LYS A 190 -7.35 -22.94 0.99
N ARG A 191 -7.90 -21.72 1.01
CA ARG A 191 -8.89 -21.28 0.01
C ARG A 191 -8.25 -21.10 -1.37
N ARG A 192 -7.02 -20.57 -1.44
CA ARG A 192 -6.26 -20.41 -2.69
C ARG A 192 -5.86 -21.75 -3.29
N GLU A 193 -5.36 -22.67 -2.47
CA GLU A 193 -5.04 -24.05 -2.88
C GLU A 193 -6.28 -24.77 -3.41
N PHE A 194 -7.42 -24.64 -2.72
CA PHE A 194 -8.70 -25.17 -3.20
C PHE A 194 -9.12 -24.57 -4.55
N LEU A 195 -8.80 -23.30 -4.79
CA LEU A 195 -9.08 -22.61 -6.05
C LEU A 195 -8.00 -22.87 -7.12
N GLY A 196 -6.97 -23.67 -6.83
CA GLY A 196 -5.88 -23.97 -7.76
C GLY A 196 -4.93 -22.80 -8.05
N VAL A 197 -5.01 -21.70 -7.28
CA VAL A 197 -4.14 -20.54 -7.45
C VAL A 197 -2.89 -20.75 -6.60
N ALA A 198 -1.89 -21.41 -7.18
CA ALA A 198 -0.57 -21.57 -6.56
C ALA A 198 0.25 -20.30 -6.83
N GLU A 199 0.62 -19.57 -5.78
CA GLU A 199 1.73 -18.62 -5.88
C GLU A 199 3.03 -19.46 -5.90
N GLU A 200 3.82 -19.29 -6.96
CA GLU A 200 5.23 -19.65 -6.94
C GLU A 200 5.91 -18.66 -5.98
N THR A 201 5.89 -18.96 -4.68
CA THR A 201 6.81 -18.30 -3.75
C THR A 201 8.20 -18.75 -4.18
N GLU A 202 8.98 -17.84 -4.76
CA GLU A 202 10.39 -18.11 -5.03
C GLU A 202 11.01 -18.69 -3.76
N GLU A 203 11.62 -19.88 -3.89
CA GLU A 203 12.38 -20.50 -2.81
C GLU A 203 13.61 -19.62 -2.53
N SER A 204 13.41 -18.54 -1.77
CA SER A 204 14.51 -17.79 -1.20
C SER A 204 15.11 -18.63 -0.08
N ASP A 205 16.38 -18.98 -0.23
CA ASP A 205 17.21 -19.68 0.77
C ASP A 205 17.30 -18.89 2.09
N SER A 206 16.93 -17.60 2.08
CA SER A 206 16.84 -16.73 3.25
C SER A 206 15.45 -16.76 3.91
N LEU A 207 15.43 -16.75 5.25
CA LEU A 207 14.20 -16.67 6.05
C LEU A 207 13.46 -15.32 5.91
N ILE A 208 14.13 -14.30 5.38
CA ILE A 208 13.54 -12.99 5.08
C ILE A 208 13.00 -13.02 3.65
N THR A 209 11.70 -12.76 3.51
CA THR A 209 11.05 -12.66 2.20
C THR A 209 11.31 -11.28 1.60
N LYS A 210 11.68 -11.25 0.32
CA LYS A 210 11.91 -10.02 -0.45
C LYS A 210 10.87 -9.93 -1.56
N THR A 211 10.13 -8.83 -1.64
CA THR A 211 9.17 -8.60 -2.72
C THR A 211 9.52 -7.31 -3.47
N ALA A 212 9.69 -7.41 -4.78
CA ALA A 212 10.02 -6.27 -5.62
C ALA A 212 8.80 -5.36 -5.82
N TYR A 213 9.01 -4.04 -5.79
CA TYR A 213 8.00 -3.03 -6.12
C TYR A 213 8.60 -1.89 -6.95
N THR A 214 7.73 -1.17 -7.65
CA THR A 214 8.00 0.06 -8.41
C THR A 214 6.81 0.99 -8.19
N GLY A 215 7.02 2.13 -7.56
CA GLY A 215 5.93 3.02 -7.15
C GLY A 215 4.94 2.34 -6.20
N GLY A 216 3.68 2.80 -6.22
CA GLY A 216 2.59 2.19 -5.44
C GLY A 216 2.64 2.39 -3.92
N GLN A 217 3.64 3.13 -3.41
CA GLN A 217 3.83 3.37 -1.99
C GLN A 217 2.91 4.49 -1.48
N PRO A 218 2.59 4.53 -0.17
CA PRO A 218 1.88 5.68 0.40
C PRO A 218 2.76 6.93 0.32
N LYS A 219 2.24 8.00 -0.30
CA LYS A 219 2.94 9.28 -0.43
C LYS A 219 3.11 10.01 0.89
N LEU A 220 2.23 9.74 1.86
CA LEU A 220 2.21 10.40 3.15
C LEU A 220 2.79 9.51 4.24
N GLU A 221 4.03 9.79 4.63
CA GLU A 221 4.71 9.14 5.74
C GLU A 221 5.11 10.16 6.82
N GLY A 222 5.18 9.69 8.06
CA GLY A 222 5.66 10.49 9.19
C GLY A 222 4.87 11.78 9.43
N PRO A 223 5.52 12.95 9.65
CA PRO A 223 4.85 14.21 9.97
C PRO A 223 3.86 14.70 8.90
N ALA A 224 4.11 14.42 7.63
CA ALA A 224 3.26 14.86 6.52
C ALA A 224 1.85 14.26 6.61
N TYR A 225 1.75 12.99 7.05
CA TYR A 225 0.49 12.32 7.32
C TYR A 225 -0.36 13.11 8.34
N TYR A 226 0.22 13.46 9.48
CA TYR A 226 -0.49 14.17 10.54
C TYR A 226 -0.93 15.58 10.10
N TRP A 227 -0.07 16.31 9.37
CA TRP A 227 -0.39 17.63 8.84
C TRP A 227 -1.51 17.60 7.80
N PHE A 228 -1.57 16.55 6.97
CA PHE A 228 -2.65 16.34 6.03
C PHE A 228 -3.99 16.20 6.76
N PHE A 229 -4.10 15.28 7.73
CA PHE A 229 -5.35 15.09 8.47
C PHE A 229 -5.72 16.30 9.33
N THR A 230 -4.74 17.00 9.89
CA THR A 230 -4.98 18.24 10.63
C THR A 230 -5.61 19.30 9.74
N SER A 231 -5.09 19.46 8.52
CA SER A 231 -5.63 20.40 7.53
C SER A 231 -7.02 19.99 7.06
N LEU A 232 -7.27 18.68 6.87
CA LEU A 232 -8.58 18.15 6.52
C LEU A 232 -9.63 18.44 7.61
N MET A 233 -9.28 18.21 8.89
CA MET A 233 -10.15 18.50 10.03
C MET A 233 -10.40 20.00 10.19
N LEU A 234 -9.38 20.84 9.96
CA LEU A 234 -9.53 22.29 9.95
C LEU A 234 -10.49 22.75 8.84
N GLY A 235 -10.36 22.19 7.64
CA GLY A 235 -11.29 22.46 6.53
C GLY A 235 -12.73 22.06 6.87
N ALA A 236 -12.92 20.87 7.45
CA ALA A 236 -14.23 20.43 7.94
C ALA A 236 -14.81 21.37 9.00
N ALA A 237 -13.98 21.85 9.94
CA ALA A 237 -14.42 22.82 10.95
C ALA A 237 -14.81 24.18 10.32
N ILE A 238 -14.04 24.67 9.34
CA ILE A 238 -14.35 25.92 8.62
C ILE A 238 -15.68 25.80 7.86
N LEU A 239 -16.03 24.63 7.33
CA LEU A 239 -17.32 24.39 6.68
C LEU A 239 -18.45 24.22 7.70
N PHE A 240 -18.19 23.52 8.81
CA PHE A 240 -19.19 23.20 9.82
C PHE A 240 -19.59 24.41 10.67
N VAL A 241 -18.66 25.29 11.03
CA VAL A 241 -18.95 26.44 11.90
C VAL A 241 -20.00 27.38 11.30
N PRO A 242 -19.89 27.85 10.04
CA PRO A 242 -20.94 28.64 9.40
C PRO A 242 -22.26 27.86 9.34
N TYR A 243 -22.23 26.59 8.92
CA TYR A 243 -23.43 25.76 8.85
C TYR A 243 -24.15 25.69 10.21
N ALA A 244 -23.41 25.44 11.29
CA ALA A 244 -23.94 25.40 12.64
C ALA A 244 -24.54 26.73 13.10
N ILE A 245 -23.92 27.86 12.73
CA ILE A 245 -24.45 29.21 13.05
C ILE A 245 -25.77 29.47 12.29
N PHE A 246 -25.90 29.03 11.05
CA PHE A 246 -27.12 29.21 10.25
C PHE A 246 -28.24 28.23 10.60
N SER A 247 -27.90 27.04 11.13
CA SER A 247 -28.87 26.01 11.50
C SER A 247 -29.52 26.32 12.84
N LYS A 248 -30.58 27.13 12.81
CA LYS A 248 -31.42 27.38 14.00
C LYS A 248 -32.34 26.20 14.26
N GLU A 249 -32.28 25.64 15.46
CA GLU A 249 -33.21 24.62 15.91
C GLU A 249 -34.64 25.17 15.88
N LYS A 250 -35.49 24.56 15.05
CA LYS A 250 -36.94 24.77 15.14
C LYS A 250 -37.50 23.67 16.02
N SER A 251 -37.82 24.01 17.26
CA SER A 251 -38.58 23.14 18.16
C SER A 251 -40.01 23.01 17.63
N HIS A 252 -40.24 21.97 16.82
CA HIS A 252 -41.58 21.51 16.55
C HIS A 252 -42.06 20.72 17.77
N LEU A 253 -42.52 21.44 18.80
CA LEU A 253 -43.36 20.86 19.84
C LEU A 253 -44.65 20.39 19.17
N GLN A 254 -44.72 19.09 18.90
CA GLN A 254 -45.93 18.45 18.43
C GLN A 254 -46.88 18.35 19.63
N SER A 255 -47.87 19.26 19.69
CA SER A 255 -49.03 19.14 20.59
C SER A 255 -49.98 18.05 20.12
#